data_AF-A0A9Q7UJ73-F1
#
_entry.id   AF-A0A9Q7UJ73-F1
#
_cell.length_a   1.000
_cell.length_b   1.000
_cell.length_c   1.000
_cell.angle_alpha   90.00
_cell.angle_beta   90.00
_cell.angle_gamma   90.00
#
_symmetry.space_group_name_H-M   'P 1'
#
loop_
_entity.id
_entity.type
_entity.pdbx_description
1 polymer ?
#
loop_
_entity_poly.entity_id
_entity_poly.type
_entity_poly.pdbx_seq_one_letter_code
_entity_poly.pdbx_strand_id
1 'polypeptide(L)'
;MSSFSDRAANFISRNNPLKDPAFAQDASRALRFNNNYNYGPISIFAAFAGSHLLLQHRIPMLFYGIDNMVYPRDDLRVHGERHVASGKITPEQLQRLKRWEAAHYNAVENLPIFVGTILSLQVAGVSNRLINRVAGVYLTARAAFAALYITVEDPSLAWLRTISWWTGNITCIYGLVQAAKVLNHGVATATTAL
;
A
#
# COMPACT_ATOMS: atom_id res chain seq x y z
N MET A 1 54.12 16.66 -12.15
CA MET A 1 52.88 17.48 -12.08
C MET A 1 51.74 16.54 -11.75
N SER A 2 50.94 16.80 -10.71
CA SER A 2 49.77 15.96 -10.39
C SER A 2 48.77 16.00 -11.56
N SER A 3 48.28 14.84 -11.99
CA SER A 3 47.27 14.75 -13.05
C SER A 3 45.98 15.48 -12.65
N PHE A 4 45.18 15.89 -13.63
CA PHE A 4 43.84 16.44 -13.39
C PHE A 4 42.97 15.48 -12.56
N SER A 5 43.12 14.15 -12.79
CA SER A 5 42.48 13.10 -11.99
C SER A 5 42.86 13.17 -10.52
N ASP A 6 44.14 13.41 -10.21
CA ASP A 6 44.65 13.44 -8.83
C ASP A 6 44.16 14.69 -8.10
N ARG A 7 44.01 15.80 -8.83
CA ARG A 7 43.43 17.04 -8.29
C ARG A 7 41.94 16.89 -8.00
N ALA A 8 41.20 16.26 -8.90
CA ALA A 8 39.77 15.97 -8.71
C ALA A 8 39.54 14.99 -7.55
N ALA A 9 40.32 13.91 -7.48
CA ALA A 9 40.25 12.93 -6.39
C ALA A 9 40.60 13.58 -5.03
N ASN A 10 41.62 14.44 -4.97
CA ASN A 10 41.96 15.18 -3.76
C ASN A 10 40.88 16.17 -3.35
N PHE A 11 40.25 16.86 -4.31
CA PHE A 11 39.14 17.78 -4.02
C PHE A 11 37.94 17.04 -3.46
N ILE A 12 37.53 15.92 -4.06
CA ILE A 12 36.43 15.08 -3.56
C ILE A 12 36.77 14.51 -2.18
N SER A 13 38.00 14.02 -2.00
CA SER A 13 38.49 13.45 -0.75
C SER A 13 38.55 14.48 0.39
N ARG A 14 38.92 15.73 0.10
CA ARG A 14 38.94 16.82 1.09
C ARG A 14 37.55 17.32 1.46
N ASN A 15 36.64 17.37 0.50
CA ASN A 15 35.28 17.87 0.70
C ASN A 15 34.26 16.76 0.98
N ASN A 16 34.70 15.54 1.31
CA ASN A 16 33.80 14.45 1.64
C ASN A 16 33.27 14.62 3.08
N PRO A 17 31.99 14.98 3.27
CA PRO A 17 31.43 15.21 4.59
C PRO A 17 31.40 13.92 5.43
N LEU A 18 31.46 12.74 4.81
CA LEU A 18 31.53 11.45 5.52
C LEU A 18 32.84 11.21 6.27
N LYS A 19 33.88 12.04 6.03
CA LYS A 19 35.11 12.00 6.83
C LYS A 19 35.00 12.76 8.15
N ASP A 20 34.02 13.65 8.29
CA ASP A 20 33.71 14.26 9.57
C ASP A 20 33.03 13.21 10.46
N PRO A 21 33.66 12.79 11.57
CA PRO A 21 33.11 11.76 12.44
C PRO A 21 31.77 12.18 13.06
N ALA A 22 31.50 13.48 13.26
CA ALA A 22 30.23 13.97 13.76
C ALA A 22 29.12 13.79 12.71
N PHE A 23 29.35 14.28 11.48
CA PHE A 23 28.41 14.08 10.37
C PHE A 23 28.18 12.59 10.05
N ALA A 24 29.23 11.77 10.04
CA ALA A 24 29.11 10.34 9.80
C ALA A 24 28.30 9.65 10.91
N GLN A 25 28.49 10.03 12.17
CA GLN A 25 27.74 9.50 13.30
C GLN A 25 26.27 9.95 13.24
N ASP A 26 25.99 11.20 12.89
CA ASP A 26 24.62 11.71 12.76
C ASP A 26 23.89 11.13 11.55
N ALA A 27 24.57 10.97 10.42
CA ALA A 27 24.05 10.27 9.25
C ALA A 27 23.75 8.80 9.58
N SER A 28 24.63 8.13 10.32
CA SER A 28 24.41 6.75 10.77
C SER A 28 23.28 6.65 11.81
N ARG A 29 23.13 7.62 12.71
CA ARG A 29 22.01 7.72 13.66
C ARG A 29 20.69 7.96 12.93
N ALA A 30 20.65 8.85 11.94
CA ALA A 30 19.46 9.10 11.13
C ALA A 30 19.06 7.85 10.32
N LEU A 31 20.05 7.17 9.73
CA LEU A 31 19.84 5.88 9.05
C LEU A 31 19.35 4.79 10.01
N ARG A 32 19.90 4.71 11.23
CA ARG A 32 19.48 3.77 12.28
C ARG A 32 18.09 4.09 12.81
N PHE A 33 17.77 5.37 13.03
CA PHE A 33 16.46 5.83 13.46
C PHE A 33 15.39 5.40 12.45
N ASN A 34 15.63 5.63 11.16
CA ASN A 34 14.70 5.21 10.11
C ASN A 34 14.67 3.68 9.88
N ASN A 35 15.73 2.94 10.25
CA ASN A 35 15.78 1.47 10.17
C ASN A 35 15.22 0.75 11.42
N ASN A 36 15.04 1.43 12.55
CA ASN A 36 14.65 0.77 13.80
C ASN A 36 13.14 0.66 13.98
N TYR A 37 12.34 1.51 13.33
CA TYR A 37 10.89 1.43 13.43
C TYR A 37 10.32 0.37 12.48
N ASN A 38 9.56 -0.56 13.06
CA ASN A 38 8.76 -1.52 12.30
C ASN A 38 7.32 -0.99 12.20
N TYR A 39 6.94 -0.50 11.01
CA TYR A 39 5.57 -0.04 10.73
C TYR A 39 4.62 -1.17 10.32
N GLY A 40 5.05 -2.43 10.36
CA GLY A 40 4.23 -3.59 10.01
C GLY A 40 2.87 -3.60 10.71
N PRO A 41 2.81 -3.60 12.05
CA PRO A 41 1.53 -3.66 12.77
C PRO A 41 0.60 -2.47 12.46
N ILE A 42 1.14 -1.25 12.46
CA ILE A 42 0.33 -0.05 12.17
C ILE A 42 -0.11 0.01 10.70
N SER A 43 0.67 -0.56 9.78
CA SER A 43 0.29 -0.64 8.36
C SER A 43 -0.87 -1.62 8.13
N ILE A 44 -0.94 -2.72 8.89
CA ILE A 44 -2.09 -3.64 8.88
C ILE A 44 -3.34 -2.89 9.35
N PHE A 45 -3.23 -2.16 10.45
CA PHE A 45 -4.35 -1.32 10.92
C PHE A 45 -4.75 -0.27 9.88
N ALA A 46 -3.78 0.40 9.23
CA ALA A 46 -4.06 1.38 8.18
C ALA A 46 -4.78 0.75 6.98
N ALA A 47 -4.39 -0.46 6.56
CA ALA A 47 -5.07 -1.18 5.48
C ALA A 47 -6.50 -1.60 5.88
N PHE A 48 -6.69 -2.04 7.13
CA PHE A 48 -8.01 -2.33 7.68
C PHE A 48 -8.88 -1.07 7.72
N ALA A 49 -8.38 0.03 8.28
CA ALA A 49 -9.10 1.30 8.35
C ALA A 49 -9.45 1.84 6.95
N GLY A 50 -8.52 1.74 6.00
CA GLY A 50 -8.74 2.13 4.60
C GLY A 50 -9.86 1.32 3.95
N SER A 51 -9.87 0.00 4.15
CA SER A 51 -10.89 -0.89 3.56
C SER A 51 -12.24 -0.78 4.28
N HIS A 52 -12.28 -0.91 5.60
CA HIS A 52 -13.52 -1.10 6.37
C HIS A 52 -14.12 0.19 6.93
N LEU A 53 -13.34 1.27 7.04
CA LEU A 53 -13.84 2.54 7.59
C LEU A 53 -13.96 3.60 6.49
N LEU A 54 -12.89 3.84 5.72
CA LEU A 54 -12.86 4.92 4.73
C LEU A 54 -13.57 4.54 3.43
N LEU A 55 -13.31 3.35 2.90
CA LEU A 55 -13.91 2.91 1.63
C LEU A 55 -15.32 2.32 1.79
N GLN A 56 -15.90 2.32 2.98
CA GLN A 56 -17.25 1.80 3.18
C GLN A 56 -18.27 2.59 2.33
N HIS A 57 -18.76 1.96 1.27
CA HIS A 57 -19.70 2.55 0.30
C HIS A 57 -21.05 2.98 0.91
N ARG A 58 -21.36 2.55 2.13
CA ARG A 58 -22.54 2.98 2.88
C ARG A 58 -22.49 4.44 3.32
N ILE A 59 -21.30 4.98 3.57
CA ILE A 59 -21.14 6.37 4.00
C ILE A 59 -21.79 7.34 3.00
N PRO A 60 -21.46 7.31 1.69
CA PRO A 60 -22.13 8.18 0.72
C PRO A 60 -23.63 7.86 0.59
N MET A 61 -24.06 6.60 0.71
CA MET A 61 -25.48 6.24 0.66
C MET A 61 -26.31 6.83 1.81
N LEU A 62 -25.71 6.93 3.00
CA LEU A 62 -26.31 7.62 4.15
C LEU A 62 -26.52 9.11 3.85
N PHE A 63 -25.54 9.78 3.24
CA PHE A 63 -25.67 11.18 2.85
C PHE A 63 -26.75 11.42 1.79
N TYR A 64 -26.98 10.45 0.89
CA TYR A 64 -28.06 10.50 -0.08
C TYR A 64 -29.43 10.06 0.47
N GLY A 65 -29.51 9.57 1.72
CA GLY A 65 -30.75 9.06 2.31
C GLY A 65 -31.32 7.84 1.56
N ILE A 66 -30.44 6.98 1.04
CA ILE A 66 -30.79 5.77 0.29
C ILE A 66 -30.27 4.49 0.94
N ASP A 67 -29.58 4.55 2.08
CA ASP A 67 -29.04 3.34 2.74
C ASP A 67 -30.14 2.45 3.34
N ASN A 68 -30.11 1.17 2.98
CA ASN A 68 -30.98 0.13 3.52
C ASN A 68 -30.25 -0.73 4.57
N MET A 69 -30.70 -0.61 5.82
CA MET A 69 -30.16 -1.36 6.97
C MET A 69 -30.59 -2.83 7.01
N VAL A 70 -31.64 -3.22 6.27
CA VAL A 70 -32.23 -4.57 6.33
C VAL A 70 -31.44 -5.56 5.48
N TYR A 71 -31.08 -5.17 4.26
CA TYR A 71 -30.27 -5.99 3.37
C TYR A 71 -29.32 -5.13 2.50
N PRO A 72 -28.20 -4.66 3.07
CA PRO A 72 -27.35 -3.65 2.45
C PRO A 72 -26.61 -4.12 1.19
N ARG A 73 -26.44 -5.43 0.98
CA ARG A 73 -25.65 -5.98 -0.14
C ARG A 73 -26.34 -5.90 -1.50
N ASP A 74 -27.67 -5.78 -1.54
CA ASP A 74 -28.42 -5.68 -2.79
C ASP A 74 -28.89 -4.26 -3.10
N ASP A 75 -28.56 -3.29 -2.27
CA ASP A 75 -29.24 -2.00 -2.27
C ASP A 75 -29.01 -1.23 -3.59
N LEU A 76 -27.74 -1.04 -3.98
CA LEU A 76 -27.41 -0.38 -5.25
C LEU A 76 -27.73 -1.25 -6.48
N ARG A 77 -27.68 -2.58 -6.32
CA ARG A 77 -27.93 -3.55 -7.40
C ARG A 77 -29.40 -3.65 -7.77
N VAL A 78 -30.29 -3.66 -6.77
CA VAL A 78 -31.73 -3.90 -6.91
C VAL A 78 -32.54 -2.61 -6.80
N HIS A 79 -32.15 -1.69 -5.92
CA HIS A 79 -32.90 -0.47 -5.63
C HIS A 79 -32.29 0.79 -6.24
N GLY A 80 -31.05 0.75 -6.73
CA GLY A 80 -30.36 1.89 -7.32
C GLY A 80 -31.17 2.64 -8.40
N GLU A 81 -31.73 1.93 -9.38
CA GLU A 81 -32.53 2.55 -10.45
C GLU A 81 -33.84 3.15 -9.93
N ARG A 82 -34.41 2.61 -8.85
CA ARG A 82 -35.60 3.19 -8.21
C ARG A 82 -35.27 4.54 -7.57
N HIS A 83 -34.08 4.69 -7.00
CA HIS A 83 -33.63 5.97 -6.46
C HIS A 83 -33.42 7.03 -7.54
N VAL A 84 -32.93 6.63 -8.71
CA VAL A 84 -32.87 7.50 -9.89
C VAL A 84 -34.27 7.89 -10.37
N ALA A 85 -35.18 6.92 -10.54
CA ALA A 85 -36.56 7.18 -10.96
C ALA A 85 -37.33 8.08 -9.97
N SER A 86 -37.03 7.97 -8.67
CA SER A 86 -37.61 8.84 -7.63
C SER A 86 -37.00 10.24 -7.57
N GLY A 87 -35.93 10.51 -8.33
CA GLY A 87 -35.21 11.78 -8.31
C GLY A 87 -34.30 12.00 -7.09
N LYS A 88 -34.08 10.97 -6.25
CA LYS A 88 -33.19 11.08 -5.07
C LYS A 88 -31.71 11.20 -5.44
N ILE A 89 -31.31 10.54 -6.52
CA ILE A 89 -29.94 10.58 -7.06
C ILE A 89 -29.98 10.66 -8.59
N THR A 90 -28.91 11.14 -9.20
CA THR A 90 -28.74 11.14 -10.65
C THR A 90 -28.17 9.79 -11.15
N PRO A 91 -28.29 9.47 -12.45
CA PRO A 91 -27.63 8.29 -13.04
C PRO A 91 -26.12 8.27 -12.80
N GLU A 92 -25.44 9.40 -12.88
CA GLU A 92 -23.99 9.53 -12.66
C GLU A 92 -23.64 9.24 -11.19
N GLN A 93 -24.44 9.74 -10.25
CA GLN A 93 -24.28 9.43 -8.83
C GLN A 93 -24.45 7.94 -8.56
N LEU A 94 -25.45 7.28 -9.17
CA LEU A 94 -25.63 5.83 -9.05
C LEU A 94 -24.42 5.07 -9.60
N GLN A 95 -23.89 5.46 -10.76
CA GLN A 95 -22.71 4.82 -11.34
C GLN A 95 -21.47 4.98 -10.44
N ARG A 96 -21.25 6.18 -9.87
CA ARG A 96 -20.16 6.41 -8.92
C ARG A 96 -20.32 5.58 -7.65
N LEU A 97 -21.54 5.45 -7.11
CA LEU A 97 -21.82 4.58 -5.95
C LEU A 97 -21.51 3.11 -6.26
N LYS A 98 -21.92 2.59 -7.42
CA LYS A 98 -21.59 1.23 -7.88
C LYS A 98 -20.07 1.01 -7.98
N ARG A 99 -19.32 2.00 -8.48
CA ARG A 99 -17.84 1.95 -8.53
C ARG A 99 -17.21 1.99 -7.14
N TRP A 100 -17.77 2.77 -6.22
CA TRP A 100 -17.33 2.81 -4.82
C TRP A 100 -17.55 1.48 -4.12
N GLU A 101 -18.73 0.86 -4.29
CA GLU A 101 -19.02 -0.48 -3.79
C GLU A 101 -18.01 -1.50 -4.31
N ALA A 102 -17.73 -1.50 -5.62
CA ALA A 102 -16.73 -2.39 -6.22
C ALA A 102 -15.31 -2.14 -5.64
N ALA A 103 -14.92 -0.88 -5.45
CA ALA A 103 -13.64 -0.53 -4.84
C ALA A 103 -13.53 -1.00 -3.37
N HIS A 104 -14.63 -0.89 -2.61
CA HIS A 104 -14.73 -1.38 -1.24
C HIS A 104 -14.51 -2.89 -1.17
N TYR A 105 -15.29 -3.66 -1.94
CA TYR A 105 -15.16 -5.12 -1.95
C TYR A 105 -13.77 -5.56 -2.38
N ASN A 106 -13.19 -4.92 -3.41
CA ASN A 106 -11.82 -5.23 -3.82
C ASN A 106 -10.80 -4.94 -2.70
N ALA A 107 -10.99 -3.89 -1.90
CA ALA A 107 -10.11 -3.58 -0.77
C ALA A 107 -10.22 -4.63 0.35
N VAL A 108 -11.44 -5.12 0.63
CA VAL A 108 -11.68 -6.19 1.61
C VAL A 108 -11.07 -7.51 1.14
N GLU A 109 -11.27 -7.90 -0.12
CA GLU A 109 -10.72 -9.14 -0.70
C GLU A 109 -9.20 -9.16 -0.73
N ASN A 110 -8.56 -7.99 -0.89
CA ASN A 110 -7.11 -7.88 -0.98
C ASN A 110 -6.43 -7.68 0.39
N LEU A 111 -7.20 -7.44 1.46
CA LEU A 111 -6.65 -7.27 2.81
C LEU A 111 -5.90 -8.52 3.32
N PRO A 112 -6.42 -9.76 3.18
CA PRO A 112 -5.75 -10.95 3.70
C PRO A 112 -4.34 -11.17 3.13
N ILE A 113 -4.15 -10.96 1.82
CA ILE A 113 -2.83 -11.15 1.20
C ILE A 113 -1.81 -10.14 1.73
N PHE A 114 -2.23 -8.91 1.99
CA PHE A 114 -1.36 -7.90 2.59
C PHE A 114 -1.00 -8.22 4.04
N VAL A 115 -2.01 -8.57 4.85
CA VAL A 115 -1.79 -8.98 6.25
C VAL A 115 -0.85 -10.18 6.31
N GLY A 116 -1.10 -11.21 5.50
CA GLY A 116 -0.24 -12.39 5.41
C GLY A 116 1.20 -12.04 5.00
N THR A 117 1.37 -11.11 4.07
CA THR A 117 2.70 -10.65 3.64
C THR A 117 3.46 -9.97 4.77
N ILE A 118 2.84 -9.00 5.46
CA ILE A 118 3.50 -8.25 6.54
C ILE A 118 3.81 -9.18 7.72
N LEU A 119 2.90 -10.08 8.08
CA LEU A 119 3.16 -11.07 9.13
C LEU A 119 4.31 -12.02 8.73
N SER A 120 4.31 -12.54 7.50
CA SER A 120 5.38 -13.42 7.02
C SER A 120 6.74 -12.74 7.04
N LEU A 121 6.82 -11.48 6.63
CA LEU A 121 8.05 -10.69 6.68
C LEU A 121 8.55 -10.50 8.13
N GLN A 122 7.65 -10.21 9.07
CA GLN A 122 7.99 -10.08 10.49
C GLN A 122 8.46 -11.39 11.11
N VAL A 123 7.75 -12.50 10.85
CA VAL A 123 8.11 -13.84 11.33
C VAL A 123 9.47 -14.27 10.76
N ALA A 124 9.73 -13.97 9.49
CA ALA A 124 11.02 -14.25 8.85
C ALA A 124 12.18 -13.38 9.38
N GLY A 125 11.92 -12.38 10.24
CA GLY A 125 12.96 -11.51 10.78
C GLY A 125 13.65 -10.64 9.71
N VAL A 126 12.95 -10.31 8.62
CA VAL A 126 13.53 -9.42 7.59
C VAL A 126 13.70 -8.00 8.13
N SER A 127 14.58 -7.22 7.48
CA SER A 127 14.83 -5.84 7.92
C SER A 127 13.56 -4.98 7.93
N ASN A 128 13.41 -4.13 8.96
CA ASN A 128 12.30 -3.17 9.06
C ASN A 128 12.18 -2.26 7.82
N ARG A 129 13.32 -1.90 7.20
CA ARG A 129 13.33 -1.13 5.95
C ARG A 129 12.51 -1.81 4.85
N LEU A 130 12.67 -3.12 4.70
CA LEU A 130 11.95 -3.89 3.71
C LEU A 130 10.46 -3.99 4.07
N ILE A 131 10.14 -4.25 5.34
CA ILE A 131 8.75 -4.27 5.83
C ILE A 131 8.06 -2.94 5.52
N ASN A 132 8.68 -1.83 5.92
CA ASN A 132 8.15 -0.49 5.73
C ASN A 132 7.99 -0.13 4.26
N ARG A 133 8.92 -0.57 3.40
CA ARG A 133 8.82 -0.36 1.95
C ARG A 133 7.66 -1.13 1.34
N VAL A 134 7.51 -2.41 1.68
CA VAL A 134 6.38 -3.24 1.22
C VAL A 134 5.05 -2.64 1.67
N ALA A 135 4.95 -2.26 2.95
CA ALA A 135 3.79 -1.58 3.51
C ALA A 135 3.45 -0.27 2.79
N GLY A 136 4.44 0.62 2.65
CA GLY A 136 4.24 1.94 2.05
C GLY A 136 3.84 1.86 0.58
N VAL A 137 4.49 0.99 -0.21
CA VAL A 137 4.14 0.80 -1.63
C VAL A 137 2.74 0.21 -1.77
N TYR A 138 2.40 -0.81 -0.96
CA TYR A 138 1.06 -1.39 -0.97
C TYR A 138 -0.02 -0.34 -0.66
N LEU A 139 0.09 0.34 0.48
CA LEU A 139 -0.92 1.31 0.92
C LEU A 139 -1.11 2.45 -0.10
N THR A 140 0.00 2.96 -0.66
CA THR A 140 -0.05 4.01 -1.69
C THR A 140 -0.74 3.50 -2.96
N ALA A 141 -0.37 2.30 -3.43
CA ALA A 141 -0.97 1.70 -4.62
C ALA A 141 -2.48 1.42 -4.42
N ARG A 142 -2.89 1.01 -3.22
CA ARG A 142 -4.30 0.79 -2.88
C ARG A 142 -5.10 2.08 -2.79
N ALA A 143 -4.53 3.14 -2.21
CA ALA A 143 -5.15 4.46 -2.18
C ALA A 143 -5.35 5.02 -3.60
N ALA A 144 -4.31 4.93 -4.45
CA ALA A 144 -4.39 5.33 -5.85
C ALA A 144 -5.43 4.51 -6.63
N PHE A 145 -5.42 3.18 -6.47
CA PHE A 145 -6.40 2.29 -7.07
C PHE A 145 -7.84 2.69 -6.72
N ALA A 146 -8.12 2.91 -5.43
CA ALA A 146 -9.46 3.24 -4.98
C ALA A 146 -9.92 4.61 -5.49
N ALA A 147 -9.05 5.62 -5.43
CA ALA A 147 -9.33 6.95 -5.98
C ALA A 147 -9.67 6.87 -7.47
N LEU A 148 -8.83 6.21 -8.26
CA LEU A 148 -9.03 6.03 -9.70
C LEU A 148 -10.33 5.27 -10.00
N TYR A 149 -10.62 4.19 -9.25
CA TYR A 149 -11.85 3.42 -9.48
C TYR A 149 -13.11 4.26 -9.24
N ILE A 150 -13.12 5.07 -8.18
CA ILE A 150 -14.31 5.85 -7.83
C ILE A 150 -14.52 7.03 -8.78
N THR A 151 -13.44 7.72 -9.17
CA THR A 151 -13.54 9.03 -9.84
C THR A 151 -13.37 9.00 -11.35
N VAL A 152 -12.66 8.02 -11.91
CA VAL A 152 -12.34 7.96 -13.34
C VAL A 152 -13.42 7.19 -14.11
N GLU A 153 -13.99 7.85 -15.11
CA GLU A 153 -14.99 7.28 -16.03
C GLU A 153 -14.41 7.01 -17.42
N ASP A 154 -13.29 7.67 -17.75
CA ASP A 154 -12.62 7.55 -19.05
C ASP A 154 -11.97 6.16 -19.20
N PRO A 155 -12.35 5.36 -20.22
CA PRO A 155 -11.75 4.07 -20.51
C PRO A 155 -10.23 4.13 -20.75
N SER A 156 -9.71 5.23 -21.28
CA SER A 156 -8.27 5.40 -21.54
C SER A 156 -7.46 5.52 -20.25
N LEU A 157 -8.04 6.15 -19.21
CA LEU A 157 -7.46 6.30 -17.89
C LEU A 157 -7.70 5.07 -16.99
N ALA A 158 -8.60 4.16 -17.39
CA ALA A 158 -8.89 2.93 -16.65
C ALA A 158 -7.67 1.99 -16.54
N TRP A 159 -6.67 2.11 -17.42
CA TRP A 159 -5.41 1.37 -17.30
C TRP A 159 -4.58 1.76 -16.07
N LEU A 160 -4.66 3.01 -15.60
CA LEU A 160 -3.97 3.47 -14.38
C LEU A 160 -4.49 2.73 -13.15
N ARG A 161 -5.79 2.40 -13.13
CA ARG A 161 -6.39 1.56 -12.09
C ARG A 161 -5.76 0.16 -12.12
N THR A 162 -5.63 -0.45 -13.30
CA THR A 162 -5.00 -1.77 -13.45
C THR A 162 -3.54 -1.77 -13.00
N ILE A 163 -2.77 -0.74 -13.35
CA ILE A 163 -1.37 -0.60 -12.93
C ILE A 163 -1.28 -0.45 -11.41
N SER A 164 -2.11 0.40 -10.81
CA SER A 164 -2.16 0.59 -9.36
C SER A 164 -2.53 -0.71 -8.64
N TRP A 165 -3.49 -1.45 -9.19
CA TRP A 165 -3.90 -2.75 -8.66
C TRP A 165 -2.75 -3.76 -8.69
N TRP A 166 -2.10 -3.94 -9.84
CA TRP A 166 -0.98 -4.88 -9.98
C TRP A 166 0.22 -4.48 -9.13
N THR A 167 0.49 -3.18 -8.97
CA THR A 167 1.57 -2.69 -8.11
C THR A 167 1.41 -3.20 -6.67
N GLY A 168 0.20 -3.13 -6.11
CA GLY A 168 -0.09 -3.65 -4.77
C GLY A 168 0.11 -5.18 -4.68
N ASN A 169 -0.39 -5.93 -5.67
CA ASN A 169 -0.29 -7.39 -5.68
C ASN A 169 1.16 -7.88 -5.87
N ILE A 170 1.89 -7.32 -6.84
CA ILE A 170 3.30 -7.64 -7.09
C ILE A 170 4.14 -7.31 -5.86
N THR A 171 3.84 -6.22 -5.16
CA THR A 171 4.53 -5.85 -3.91
C THR A 171 4.32 -6.90 -2.81
N CYS A 172 3.11 -7.44 -2.68
CA CYS A 172 2.83 -8.53 -1.73
C CYS A 172 3.55 -9.82 -2.12
N ILE A 173 3.47 -10.21 -3.40
CA ILE A 173 4.18 -11.38 -3.94
C ILE A 173 5.69 -11.26 -3.68
N TYR A 174 6.27 -10.09 -3.97
CA TYR A 174 7.66 -9.79 -3.70
C TYR A 174 7.98 -9.95 -2.21
N GLY A 175 7.18 -9.38 -1.31
CA GLY A 175 7.36 -9.51 0.14
C GLY A 175 7.34 -10.97 0.61
N LEU A 176 6.39 -11.76 0.14
CA LEU A 176 6.30 -13.19 0.45
C LEU A 176 7.52 -13.96 -0.05
N VAL A 177 8.02 -13.67 -1.26
CA VAL A 177 9.24 -14.26 -1.79
C VAL A 177 10.46 -13.89 -0.94
N GLN A 178 10.56 -12.66 -0.44
CA GLN A 178 11.66 -12.26 0.45
C GLN A 178 11.59 -12.99 1.80
N ALA A 179 10.39 -13.11 2.39
CA ALA A 179 10.20 -13.88 3.62
C ALA A 179 10.60 -15.35 3.42
N ALA A 180 10.13 -15.96 2.33
CA ALA A 180 10.45 -17.35 1.99
C ALA A 180 11.96 -17.58 1.82
N LYS A 181 12.69 -16.66 1.18
CA LYS A 181 14.15 -16.76 1.06
C LYS A 181 14.83 -16.82 2.42
N VAL A 182 14.46 -15.92 3.33
CA VAL A 182 15.08 -15.87 4.66
C VAL A 182 14.74 -17.11 5.50
N LEU A 183 13.47 -17.53 5.51
CA LEU A 183 13.05 -18.74 6.23
C LEU A 183 13.74 -20.01 5.71
N ASN A 184 13.97 -20.11 4.40
CA ASN A 184 14.61 -21.28 3.78
C ASN A 184 16.14 -21.20 3.72
N HIS A 185 16.77 -20.07 4.05
CA HIS A 185 18.23 -19.97 4.08
C HIS A 185 18.86 -20.96 5.08
N GLY A 186 18.18 -21.29 6.18
CA GLY A 186 18.62 -22.32 7.14
C GLY A 186 18.41 -23.77 6.69
N VAL A 187 17.51 -24.00 5.73
CA VAL A 187 17.23 -25.34 5.17
C VAL A 187 18.39 -25.81 4.28
N ALA A 188 19.05 -24.90 3.57
CA ALA A 188 20.22 -25.22 2.74
C ALA A 188 21.51 -25.47 3.55
N THR A 189 21.61 -24.96 4.78
CA THR A 189 22.81 -25.08 5.64
C THR A 189 22.68 -26.16 6.71
N ALA A 190 21.63 -27.01 6.67
CA ALA A 190 21.35 -28.06 7.65
C ALA A 190 21.38 -27.58 9.12
N THR A 191 21.11 -26.29 9.35
CA THR A 191 20.97 -25.76 10.70
C THR A 191 19.48 -25.79 10.99
N THR A 192 19.02 -26.81 11.70
CA THR A 192 17.64 -26.87 12.19
C THR A 192 17.39 -25.65 13.05
N ALA A 193 16.59 -24.71 12.55
CA ALA A 193 16.08 -23.60 13.32
C ALA A 193 14.95 -24.12 14.23
N LEU A 194 15.33 -24.53 15.43
CA LEU A 194 14.48 -24.56 16.63
C LEU A 194 15.28 -23.96 17.78
#